data_AF-A0A6I5E4P1-F1
#
_entry.id   AF-A0A6I5E4P1-F1
#
_cell.length_a   1.000
_cell.length_b   1.000
_cell.length_c   1.000
_cell.angle_alpha   90.00
_cell.angle_beta   90.00
_cell.angle_gamma   90.00
#
_symmetry.space_group_name_H-M   'P 1'
#
loop_
_entity.id
_entity.type
_entity.pdbx_description
1 polymer ?
#
loop_
_entity_poly.entity_id
_entity_poly.type
_entity_poly.pdbx_seq_one_letter_code
_entity_poly.pdbx_strand_id
1 'polypeptide(L)' 'MLAGVCPFADTVFNTWQLPMLVEELDRLPAARGGPWVDAVRALCRTAEEGSHRYVWFVGD' A
#
# COMPACT_ATOMS: atom_id res chain seq x y z
N MET A 1 10.09 7.51 -0.15
CA MET A 1 10.98 7.05 0.93
C MET A 1 10.15 6.18 1.88
N LEU A 2 10.04 4.89 1.58
CA LEU A 2 9.37 3.85 2.40
C LEU A 2 10.05 3.59 3.77
N ALA A 3 10.80 4.55 4.31
CA ALA A 3 11.56 4.40 5.56
C ALA A 3 10.69 4.32 6.83
N GLY A 4 9.37 4.45 6.71
CA GLY A 4 8.42 4.30 7.81
C GLY A 4 7.66 2.98 7.84
N VAL A 5 7.84 2.12 6.82
CA VAL A 5 7.13 0.83 6.75
C VAL A 5 8.04 -0.24 7.34
N CYS A 6 7.84 -0.54 8.62
CA CYS A 6 8.49 -1.70 9.23
C CYS A 6 7.81 -2.95 8.69
N PRO A 7 8.50 -3.82 7.91
CA PRO A 7 7.88 -5.02 7.34
C PRO A 7 7.48 -6.07 8.40
N PHE A 8 7.88 -5.87 9.66
CA PHE A 8 7.54 -6.72 10.81
C PHE A 8 6.44 -6.12 11.70
N ALA A 9 5.92 -4.94 11.36
CA ALA A 9 4.82 -4.33 12.09
C ALA A 9 3.63 -4.19 11.13
N ASP A 10 2.49 -4.66 11.59
CA ASP A 10 1.17 -4.31 11.07
C ASP A 10 1.14 -2.84 10.62
N THR A 11 1.08 -2.62 9.31
CA THR A 11 1.12 -1.26 8.74
C THR A 11 -0.24 -0.89 8.19
N VAL A 12 -0.80 0.20 8.70
CA VAL A 12 -2.11 0.72 8.29
C VAL A 12 -1.93 2.02 7.51
N PHE A 13 -2.61 2.11 6.36
CA PHE A 13 -2.68 3.30 5.51
C PHE A 13 -4.12 3.82 5.49
N ASN A 14 -4.28 5.10 5.84
CA ASN A 14 -5.58 5.79 5.76
C ASN A 14 -5.80 6.44 4.39
N THR A 15 -7.01 6.97 4.15
CA THR A 15 -7.41 7.61 2.89
C THR A 15 -6.43 8.69 2.40
N TRP A 16 -5.79 9.44 3.29
CA TRP A 16 -4.80 10.47 2.92
C TRP A 16 -3.44 9.89 2.54
N GLN A 17 -3.12 8.68 3.02
CA GLN A 17 -1.87 7.99 2.77
C GLN A 17 -1.92 7.05 1.56
N LEU A 18 -3.13 6.65 1.11
CA LEU A 18 -3.30 5.76 -0.05
C LEU A 18 -2.67 6.32 -1.35
N PRO A 19 -2.82 7.62 -1.70
CA PRO A 19 -2.19 8.15 -2.90
C PRO A 19 -0.65 8.04 -2.86
N MET A 20 -0.07 8.29 -1.68
CA MET A 20 1.37 8.16 -1.46
C MET A 20 1.83 6.70 -1.55
N LEU A 21 1.05 5.75 -1.03
CA LEU A 21 1.33 4.32 -1.17
C LEU A 21 1.35 3.91 -2.65
N VAL A 22 0.34 4.32 -3.43
CA VAL A 22 0.28 4.03 -4.87
C VAL A 22 1.49 4.61 -5.61
N GLU A 23 1.90 5.83 -5.29
CA GLU A 23 3.09 6.46 -5.89
C GLU A 23 4.39 5.74 -5.52
N GLU A 24 4.54 5.25 -4.28
CA GLU A 24 5.73 4.46 -3.91
C GLU A 24 5.77 3.10 -4.63
N LEU A 25 4.61 2.50 -4.98
CA LEU A 25 4.59 1.29 -5.79
C LEU A 25 5.17 1.51 -7.20
N ASP A 26 4.97 2.69 -7.78
CA ASP A 26 5.55 3.07 -9.08
C ASP A 26 7.09 3.22 -9.02
N ARG A 27 7.64 3.44 -7.82
CA ARG A 27 9.08 3.60 -7.59
C ARG A 27 9.78 2.30 -7.20
N LEU A 28 9.05 1.18 -7.13
CA LEU A 28 9.65 -0.10 -6.78
C LEU A 28 10.67 -0.55 -7.84
N PRO A 29 11.82 -1.10 -7.42
CA PRO A 29 12.75 -1.74 -8.35
C PRO A 29 12.05 -2.87 -9.11
N ALA A 30 12.37 -3.07 -10.39
CA ALA A 30 11.76 -4.12 -11.22
C ALA A 30 11.84 -5.52 -10.59
N ALA A 31 12.94 -5.82 -9.88
CA ALA A 31 13.13 -7.08 -9.16
C ALA A 31 12.17 -7.30 -7.97
N ARG A 32 11.49 -6.24 -7.51
CA ARG A 32 10.51 -6.25 -6.42
C ARG A 32 9.07 -6.11 -6.93
N GLY A 33 8.86 -5.86 -8.22
CA GLY A 33 7.52 -5.79 -8.81
C GLY A 33 6.82 -7.15 -8.89
N GLY A 34 5.74 -7.20 -9.68
CA GLY A 34 5.00 -8.43 -9.97
C GLY A 34 3.51 -8.35 -9.63
N PRO A 35 2.78 -9.47 -9.74
CA PRO A 35 1.32 -9.51 -9.61
C PRO A 35 0.78 -8.96 -8.29
N TRP A 36 1.59 -9.02 -7.22
CA TRP A 36 1.22 -8.47 -5.91
C TRP A 36 1.06 -6.96 -5.94
N VAL A 37 1.80 -6.23 -6.79
CA VAL A 37 1.68 -4.77 -6.93
C VAL A 37 0.30 -4.40 -7.46
N ASP A 38 -0.19 -5.15 -8.45
CA ASP A 38 -1.53 -4.95 -9.01
C ASP A 38 -2.62 -5.24 -7.98
N ALA A 39 -2.42 -6.26 -7.14
CA ALA A 39 -3.31 -6.58 -6.03
C ALA A 39 -3.36 -5.45 -4.99
N VAL A 40 -2.22 -4.85 -4.63
CA VAL A 40 -2.19 -3.70 -3.72
C VAL A 40 -2.91 -2.50 -4.34
N ARG A 41 -2.70 -2.21 -5.64
CA ARG A 41 -3.43 -1.13 -6.32
C ARG A 41 -4.94 -1.37 -6.31
N ALA A 42 -5.39 -2.60 -6.50
CA ALA A 42 -6.80 -2.93 -6.41
C ALA A 42 -7.35 -2.67 -4.99
N LEU A 43 -6.62 -3.06 -3.95
CA LEU A 43 -6.98 -2.78 -2.55
C LEU A 43 -7.07 -1.28 -2.26
N CYS A 44 -6.11 -0.47 -2.72
CA CYS A 44 -6.16 0.98 -2.57
C CYS A 44 -7.41 1.58 -3.22
N ARG A 45 -7.75 1.17 -4.46
CA ARG A 45 -8.98 1.65 -5.14
C ARG A 45 -10.24 1.31 -4.36
N THR A 46 -10.36 0.07 -3.87
CA THR A 46 -11.50 -0.35 -3.04
C THR A 46 -11.61 0.47 -1.74
N ALA A 47 -10.48 0.84 -1.15
CA ALA A 47 -10.46 1.68 0.04
C ALA A 47 -10.85 3.14 -0.27
N GLU A 48 -10.47 3.68 -1.44
CA GLU A 48 -10.85 5.03 -1.88
C GLU A 48 -12.35 5.18 -2.17
N GLU A 49 -13.05 4.11 -2.54
CA GLU A 49 -14.49 4.10 -2.86
C GLU A 49 -15.42 4.31 -1.65
N GLY A 50 -14.90 4.34 -0.42
CA GLY A 50 -15.73 4.47 0.78
C GLY A 50 -15.11 5.33 1.87
N SER A 51 -15.95 6.04 2.60
CA SER A 51 -15.51 6.80 3.78
C SER A 51 -15.02 5.87 4.89
N HIS A 52 -13.98 6.28 5.60
CA HIS A 52 -13.41 5.57 6.77
C HIS A 52 -12.86 4.17 6.46
N ARG A 53 -12.39 3.91 5.24
CA ARG A 53 -11.67 2.68 4.89
C ARG A 53 -10.16 2.87 5.01
N TYR A 54 -9.49 1.81 5.42
CA TYR A 54 -8.05 1.74 5.60
C TYR A 54 -7.52 0.48 4.91
N VAL A 55 -6.28 0.54 4.41
CA VAL A 55 -5.55 -0.64 3.95
C VAL A 55 -4.60 -1.08 5.07
N TRP A 56 -4.70 -2.33 5.50
CA TRP A 56 -3.85 -2.90 6.53
C TRP A 56 -3.04 -4.06 5.96
N PHE A 57 -1.72 -3.94 6.01
CA PHE A 57 -0.79 -5.03 5.73
C PHE A 57 -0.42 -5.72 7.03
N VAL A 58 -0.75 -7.00 7.12
CA VAL A 58 -0.37 -7.88 8.22
C VAL A 58 0.85 -8.66 7.76
N GLY A 59 1.97 -8.48 8.46
CA GLY A 59 3.17 -9.29 8.31
C GLY A 59 3.15 -10.48 9.27
N ASP A 60 3.90 -11.53 8.96
CA ASP A 60 4.33 -12.54 9.94
C ASP A 60 5.68 -12.13 10.55
#